data_AF-A0A968UBW7-F1
#
_entry.id   AF-A0A968UBW7-F1
#
_cell.length_a   1.000
_cell.length_b   1.000
_cell.length_c   1.000
_cell.angle_alpha   90.00
_cell.angle_beta   90.00
_cell.angle_gamma   90.00
#
_symmetry.space_group_name_H-M   'P 1'
#
loop_
_entity.id
_entity.type
_entity.pdbx_description
1 polymer ?
#
loop_
_entity_poly.entity_id
_entity_poly.type
_entity_poly.pdbx_seq_one_letter_code
_entity_poly.pdbx_strand_id
1 'polypeptide(L)'
;MLTVAYGCQPVPAVDSASVFDKIGFDLGELDENGLYGPTDGKRSLDYEFCIPQGNAYAQEVLVIDPSVNFFPQSQGRIGCTEQQTLAIGNTHQPNAQLILMELANLDYIDRIQRVDWE
;
A
#
# COMPACT_ATOMS: atom_id res chain seq x y z
N MET A 1 -44.32 28.75 -6.13
CA MET A 1 -43.58 27.48 -6.28
C MET A 1 -42.14 27.84 -6.58
N LEU A 2 -41.23 27.62 -5.63
CA LEU A 2 -39.82 28.01 -5.73
C LEU A 2 -39.03 26.79 -6.24
N THR A 3 -38.61 26.82 -7.50
CA THR A 3 -37.76 25.77 -8.10
C THR A 3 -36.30 26.02 -7.72
N VAL A 4 -35.73 25.16 -6.90
CA VAL A 4 -34.29 25.14 -6.62
C VAL A 4 -33.61 24.30 -7.71
N ALA A 5 -32.76 24.93 -8.52
CA ALA A 5 -31.91 24.24 -9.47
C ALA A 5 -30.69 23.69 -8.72
N TYR A 6 -30.63 22.37 -8.56
CA TYR A 6 -29.40 21.68 -8.15
C TYR A 6 -28.44 21.65 -9.33
N GLY A 7 -27.37 22.43 -9.27
CA GLY A 7 -26.25 22.30 -10.19
C GLY A 7 -25.44 21.05 -9.87
N CYS A 8 -25.18 20.20 -10.87
CA CYS A 8 -24.15 19.17 -10.76
C CYS A 8 -22.80 19.86 -10.58
N GLN A 9 -22.20 19.75 -9.40
CA GLN A 9 -20.79 20.07 -9.24
C GLN A 9 -19.96 18.95 -9.90
N PRO A 10 -18.94 19.29 -10.70
CA PRO A 10 -18.00 18.28 -11.20
C PRO A 10 -17.27 17.67 -10.01
N VAL A 11 -17.36 16.34 -9.88
CA VAL A 11 -16.53 15.58 -8.96
C VAL A 11 -15.07 15.79 -9.41
N PRO A 12 -14.15 16.21 -8.52
CA PRO A 12 -12.75 16.31 -8.90
C PRO A 12 -12.29 14.95 -9.40
N ALA A 13 -11.71 14.91 -10.60
CA ALA A 13 -11.14 13.70 -11.15
C ALA A 13 -10.05 13.22 -10.18
N VAL A 14 -10.32 12.11 -9.50
CA VAL A 14 -9.29 11.40 -8.73
C VAL A 14 -8.21 11.05 -9.75
N ASP A 15 -7.04 11.64 -9.55
CA ASP A 15 -5.89 11.46 -10.42
C ASP A 15 -5.63 9.96 -10.53
N SER A 16 -5.86 9.40 -11.72
CA SER A 16 -5.84 7.96 -11.95
C SER A 16 -4.39 7.53 -12.10
N ALA A 17 -3.59 7.71 -11.04
CA ALA A 17 -2.27 7.12 -10.95
C ALA A 17 -2.45 5.61 -11.17
N SER A 18 -1.68 5.04 -12.09
CA SER A 18 -1.77 3.60 -12.31
C SER A 18 -1.37 2.90 -11.02
N VAL A 19 -1.94 1.72 -10.75
CA VAL A 19 -1.60 0.90 -9.56
C VAL A 19 -0.09 0.75 -9.38
N PHE A 20 0.63 0.66 -10.49
CA PHE A 20 2.09 0.55 -10.52
C PHE A 20 2.80 1.83 -10.08
N ASP A 21 2.24 3.02 -10.34
CA ASP A 21 2.84 4.30 -9.95
C ASP A 21 2.87 4.50 -8.42
N LYS A 22 1.98 3.81 -7.69
CA LYS A 22 1.99 3.82 -6.22
C LYS A 22 3.14 2.98 -5.65
N ILE A 23 3.70 2.03 -6.40
CA ILE A 23 4.72 1.09 -5.92
C ILE A 23 6.11 1.66 -6.28
N GLY A 24 6.88 2.03 -5.27
CA GLY A 24 8.19 2.68 -5.44
C GLY A 24 9.35 1.77 -5.85
N PHE A 25 9.09 0.54 -6.25
CA PHE A 25 10.11 -0.44 -6.63
C PHE A 25 9.59 -1.38 -7.71
N ASP A 26 10.50 -2.03 -8.44
CA ASP A 26 10.14 -2.93 -9.53
C ASP A 26 9.67 -4.29 -8.99
N LEU A 27 8.38 -4.59 -9.19
CA LEU A 27 7.80 -5.88 -8.82
C LEU A 27 8.41 -7.05 -9.60
N GLY A 28 8.93 -6.80 -10.80
CA GLY A 28 9.55 -7.81 -11.67
C GLY A 28 10.83 -8.43 -11.08
N GLU A 29 11.42 -7.81 -10.06
CA GLU A 29 12.58 -8.37 -9.36
C GLU A 29 12.23 -9.53 -8.42
N LEU A 30 10.94 -9.64 -8.03
CA LEU A 30 10.45 -10.68 -7.13
C LEU A 30 10.16 -11.96 -7.92
N ASP A 31 10.64 -13.10 -7.43
CA ASP A 31 10.24 -14.40 -7.94
C ASP A 31 8.88 -14.87 -7.35
N GLU A 32 8.47 -16.09 -7.68
CA GLU A 32 7.19 -16.68 -7.25
C GLU A 32 7.04 -16.79 -5.72
N ASN A 33 8.15 -16.80 -4.98
CA ASN A 33 8.19 -16.82 -3.53
C ASN A 33 8.31 -15.41 -2.92
N GLY A 34 8.25 -14.38 -3.77
CA GLY A 34 8.44 -12.99 -3.42
C GLY A 34 9.87 -12.66 -2.98
N LEU A 35 10.85 -13.41 -3.48
CA LEU A 35 12.26 -13.19 -3.19
C LEU A 35 12.98 -12.53 -4.39
N TYR A 36 13.93 -11.65 -4.11
CA TYR A 36 14.75 -11.00 -5.12
C TYR A 36 16.24 -11.28 -4.91
N GLY A 37 17.06 -10.98 -5.92
CA GLY A 37 18.51 -11.17 -5.89
C GLY A 37 19.01 -12.47 -6.56
N PRO A 38 20.32 -12.76 -6.46
CA PRO A 38 20.94 -13.91 -7.12
C PRO A 38 20.47 -15.23 -6.51
N THR A 39 20.58 -16.32 -7.28
CA THR A 39 20.07 -17.65 -6.91
C THR A 39 20.61 -18.18 -5.58
N ASP A 40 21.86 -17.88 -5.24
CA ASP A 40 22.53 -18.30 -4.00
C ASP A 40 22.37 -17.31 -2.83
N GLY A 41 21.65 -16.20 -3.04
CA GLY A 41 21.54 -15.09 -2.10
C GLY A 41 20.19 -14.40 -2.14
N LYS A 42 19.11 -15.16 -2.38
CA LYS A 42 17.74 -14.66 -2.40
C LYS A 42 17.35 -14.02 -1.07
N ARG A 43 16.62 -12.91 -1.13
CA ARG A 43 16.15 -12.14 0.03
C ARG A 43 14.72 -11.70 -0.19
N SER A 44 13.95 -11.58 0.88
CA SER A 44 12.71 -10.82 0.83
C SER A 44 12.99 -9.34 1.06
N LEU A 45 12.02 -8.51 0.70
CA LEU A 45 12.01 -7.08 1.03
C LEU A 45 10.88 -6.82 2.02
N ASP A 46 11.16 -5.95 2.98
CA ASP A 46 10.12 -5.30 3.75
C ASP A 46 9.62 -4.08 2.96
N TYR A 47 8.33 -3.81 3.04
CA TYR A 47 7.71 -2.63 2.46
C TYR A 47 6.79 -1.96 3.46
N GLU A 48 6.65 -0.65 3.32
CA GLU A 48 5.80 0.17 4.17
C GLU A 48 4.81 0.99 3.35
N PHE A 49 3.67 1.26 3.98
CA PHE A 49 2.61 2.13 3.47
C PHE A 49 1.78 2.70 4.63
N CYS A 50 1.00 3.73 4.34
CA CYS A 50 0.12 4.36 5.31
C CYS A 50 -1.33 3.98 5.03
N ILE A 51 -2.09 3.67 6.08
CA ILE A 51 -3.54 3.53 6.02
C ILE A 51 -4.22 4.49 6.99
N PRO A 52 -5.48 4.89 6.76
CA PRO A 52 -6.23 5.65 7.74
C PRO A 52 -6.37 4.88 9.06
N GLN A 53 -6.50 5.60 10.17
CA GLN A 53 -6.83 4.97 11.44
C GLN A 53 -8.22 4.31 11.42
N GLY A 54 -8.31 3.14 12.05
CA GLY A 54 -9.57 2.41 12.22
C GLY A 54 -9.40 0.92 11.96
N ASN A 55 -10.15 0.11 12.69
CA ASN A 55 -10.04 -1.35 12.58
C ASN A 55 -10.46 -1.86 11.19
N ALA A 56 -11.43 -1.22 10.53
CA ALA A 56 -11.91 -1.65 9.21
C ALA A 56 -10.77 -1.68 8.15
N TYR A 57 -9.95 -0.63 8.09
CA TYR A 57 -8.81 -0.56 7.16
C TYR A 57 -7.75 -1.62 7.48
N ALA A 58 -7.44 -1.82 8.76
CA ALA A 58 -6.49 -2.85 9.17
C ALA A 58 -6.98 -4.27 8.84
N GLN A 59 -8.28 -4.55 9.01
CA GLN A 59 -8.86 -5.84 8.63
C GLN A 59 -8.82 -6.06 7.13
N GLU A 60 -9.19 -5.06 6.33
CA GLU A 60 -9.14 -5.14 4.86
C GLU A 60 -7.72 -5.43 4.37
N VAL A 61 -6.73 -4.71 4.90
CA VAL A 61 -5.31 -4.95 4.61
C VAL A 61 -4.89 -6.37 5.00
N LEU A 62 -5.25 -6.86 6.18
CA LEU A 62 -4.88 -8.22 6.63
C LEU A 62 -5.53 -9.34 5.82
N VAL A 63 -6.69 -9.08 5.21
CA VAL A 63 -7.33 -10.03 4.30
C VAL A 63 -6.53 -10.17 3.00
N ILE A 64 -5.96 -9.07 2.51
CA ILE A 64 -5.13 -9.04 1.29
C ILE A 64 -3.72 -9.56 1.61
N ASP A 65 -3.15 -9.11 2.73
CA ASP A 65 -1.76 -9.34 3.10
C ASP A 65 -1.63 -9.70 4.60
N PRO A 66 -1.56 -11.00 4.93
CA PRO A 66 -1.44 -11.45 6.31
C PRO A 66 -0.03 -11.22 6.90
N SER A 67 0.95 -10.78 6.11
CA SER A 67 2.30 -10.47 6.61
C SER A 67 2.39 -9.12 7.34
N VAL A 68 1.40 -8.25 7.14
CA VAL A 68 1.44 -6.86 7.62
C VAL A 68 1.38 -6.78 9.14
N ASN A 69 2.28 -5.99 9.69
CA ASN A 69 2.25 -5.51 11.06
C ASN A 69 1.91 -4.01 11.07
N PHE A 70 1.12 -3.59 12.05
CA PHE A 70 0.69 -2.20 12.20
C PHE A 70 1.42 -1.53 13.37
N PHE A 71 1.89 -0.31 13.11
CA PHE A 71 2.65 0.50 14.06
C PHE A 71 1.92 1.83 14.27
N PRO A 72 0.89 1.87 15.14
CA PRO A 72 0.20 3.11 15.43
C PRO A 72 1.19 4.14 16.00
N GLN A 73 0.96 5.42 15.69
CA GLN A 73 1.81 6.56 16.12
C GLN A 73 3.23 6.58 15.52
N SER A 74 3.62 5.59 14.72
CA SER A 74 4.86 5.64 13.95
C SER A 74 4.62 6.31 12.59
N GLN A 75 5.55 7.15 12.17
CA GLN A 75 5.51 7.76 10.83
C GLN A 75 6.19 6.88 9.76
N GLY A 76 7.13 6.02 10.16
CA GLY A 76 8.00 5.31 9.19
C GLY A 76 8.88 6.28 8.39
N ARG A 77 9.61 5.77 7.38
CA ARG A 77 10.33 6.66 6.44
C ARG A 77 9.37 7.21 5.38
N ILE A 78 8.32 6.46 5.10
CA ILE A 78 7.21 6.86 4.24
C ILE A 78 6.44 8.07 4.80
N GLY A 79 6.53 8.41 6.08
CA GLY A 79 6.00 9.66 6.62
C GLY A 79 4.49 9.69 6.80
N CYS A 80 3.93 8.68 7.46
CA CYS A 80 2.51 8.65 7.84
C CYS A 80 2.17 9.81 8.79
N THR A 81 0.98 10.38 8.60
CA THR A 81 0.45 11.48 9.43
C THR A 81 -0.11 10.98 10.75
N GLU A 82 -0.46 11.91 11.65
CA GLU A 82 -1.08 11.61 12.95
C GLU A 82 -2.46 10.93 12.83
N GLN A 83 -3.10 11.03 11.67
CA GLN A 83 -4.41 10.43 11.37
C GLN A 83 -4.27 9.07 10.66
N GLN A 84 -3.04 8.62 10.42
CA GLN A 84 -2.73 7.37 9.74
C GLN A 84 -2.05 6.38 10.69
N THR A 85 -2.00 5.13 10.24
CA THR A 85 -1.27 4.03 10.85
C THR A 85 -0.25 3.53 9.85
N LEU A 86 1.00 3.41 10.29
CA LEU A 86 2.05 2.76 9.50
C LEU A 86 1.77 1.25 9.43
N ALA A 87 1.82 0.70 8.23
CA ALA A 87 1.76 -0.72 7.94
C ALA A 87 3.09 -1.16 7.33
N ILE A 88 3.66 -2.26 7.83
CA ILE A 88 4.88 -2.87 7.27
C ILE A 88 4.59 -4.34 6.96
N GLY A 89 4.72 -4.73 5.70
CA GLY A 89 4.62 -6.11 5.22
C GLY A 89 5.97 -6.64 4.77
N ASN A 90 6.01 -7.93 4.45
CA ASN A 90 7.21 -8.61 3.93
C ASN A 90 6.86 -9.45 2.70
N THR A 91 7.72 -9.43 1.70
CA THR A 91 7.45 -10.18 0.45
C THR A 91 7.75 -11.67 0.53
N HIS A 92 8.22 -12.22 1.66
CA HIS A 92 8.49 -13.66 1.80
C HIS A 92 7.19 -14.48 1.89
N GLN A 93 6.40 -14.44 0.84
CA GLN A 93 5.12 -15.11 0.69
C GLN A 93 4.83 -15.31 -0.81
N PRO A 94 4.11 -16.39 -1.16
CA PRO A 94 3.71 -16.61 -2.55
C PRO A 94 2.83 -15.47 -3.03
N ASN A 95 2.88 -15.19 -4.34
CA ASN A 95 2.08 -14.15 -4.99
C ASN A 95 2.31 -12.72 -4.47
N ALA A 96 3.48 -12.42 -3.87
CA ALA A 96 3.78 -11.09 -3.34
C ALA A 96 3.55 -9.95 -4.37
N GLN A 97 3.81 -10.19 -5.65
CA GLN A 97 3.53 -9.22 -6.71
C GLN A 97 2.02 -8.89 -6.80
N LEU A 98 1.14 -9.90 -6.76
CA LEU A 98 -0.31 -9.71 -6.81
C LEU A 98 -0.82 -9.03 -5.54
N ILE A 99 -0.31 -9.43 -4.38
CA ILE A 99 -0.65 -8.81 -3.08
C ILE A 99 -0.33 -7.31 -3.10
N LEU A 100 0.87 -6.94 -3.56
CA LEU A 100 1.28 -5.54 -3.67
C LEU A 100 0.41 -4.75 -4.66
N MET A 101 -0.01 -5.36 -5.76
CA MET A 101 -0.95 -4.75 -6.70
C MET A 101 -2.36 -4.59 -6.10
N GLU A 102 -2.85 -5.56 -5.33
CA GLU A 102 -4.14 -5.48 -4.64
C GLU A 102 -4.13 -4.41 -3.54
N LEU A 103 -3.05 -4.32 -2.76
CA LEU A 103 -2.86 -3.24 -1.79
C LEU A 103 -2.83 -1.86 -2.50
N ALA A 104 -2.08 -1.73 -3.59
CA ALA A 104 -2.03 -0.46 -4.34
C ALA A 104 -3.38 -0.09 -5.00
N ASN A 105 -4.27 -1.05 -5.25
CA ASN A 105 -5.64 -0.78 -5.71
C ASN A 105 -6.54 -0.16 -4.64
N LEU A 106 -6.16 -0.20 -3.35
CA LEU A 106 -6.93 0.48 -2.30
C LEU A 106 -6.79 2.00 -2.45
N ASP A 107 -7.93 2.69 -2.58
CA ASP A 107 -7.98 4.13 -2.84
C ASP A 107 -7.28 4.97 -1.76
N TYR A 108 -7.23 4.46 -0.52
CA TYR A 108 -6.64 5.15 0.63
C TYR A 108 -5.14 4.86 0.82
N ILE A 109 -4.53 4.03 -0.04
CA ILE A 109 -3.08 3.82 -0.07
C ILE A 109 -2.50 4.68 -1.17
N ASP A 110 -1.77 5.72 -0.79
CA ASP A 110 -1.17 6.68 -1.73
C ASP A 110 0.14 6.18 -2.35
N ARG A 111 0.92 5.42 -1.58
CA ARG A 111 2.22 4.88 -1.99
C ARG A 111 2.62 3.67 -1.15
N ILE A 112 3.40 2.77 -1.75
CA ILE A 112 4.07 1.64 -1.12
C ILE A 112 5.56 1.77 -1.43
N GLN A 113 6.41 1.70 -0.40
CA GLN A 113 7.86 1.89 -0.54
C GLN A 113 8.61 0.75 0.12
N ARG A 114 9.84 0.48 -0.32
CA ARG A 114 10.75 -0.44 0.37
C ARG A 114 11.12 0.14 1.74
N VAL A 115 11.23 -0.71 2.75
CA VAL A 115 11.88 -0.36 4.01
C VAL A 115 13.38 -0.60 3.89
N ASP A 116 14.17 0.46 4.09
CA ASP A 116 15.63 0.39 4.15
C ASP A 116 16.10 0.35 5.61
N TRP A 117 16.62 -0.81 6.02
CA TRP A 117 17.17 -1.09 7.36
C TRP A 117 18.66 -0.72 7.43
N GLU A 118 18.99 0.54 7.17
CA GLU A 118 20.32 1.11 7.44
C GLU A 118 20.40 1.71 8.85
#